data_AF-A0A1X0AW03-F1
#
_entry.id   AF-A0A1X0AW03-F1
#
_cell.length_a   1.000
_cell.length_b   1.000
_cell.length_c   1.000
_cell.angle_alpha   90.00
_cell.angle_beta   90.00
_cell.angle_gamma   90.00
#
_symmetry.space_group_name_H-M   'P 1'
#
loop_
_entity.id
_entity.type
_entity.pdbx_description
1 polymer ?
#
loop_
_entity_poly.entity_id
_entity_poly.type
_entity_poly.pdbx_seq_one_letter_code
_entity_poly.pdbx_strand_id
1 'polypeptide(L)'
;MSESGFGDFEYERKFFVRELPAVAASDPTPALIVQAYLFSADGYAVRVRVQGPAPTDLQTTPGELVEALGEESIGTMTAKGPAVGGTRYEAERELDPMVAGQIVRRAEHVVAKVRYSAWLGEDGWIIDRFLGANTPLVLSEVERGGPVVDLAIPAFCVTEVSEDDRFRNEYLAHHPFGGWADEYRRELDARGPTFVDTLGRNQFEGT
;
A
#
# COMPACT_ATOMS: atom_id res chain seq x y z
N MET A 1 14.17 -17.01 3.83
CA MET A 1 13.98 -17.22 5.29
C MET A 1 14.52 -15.97 5.95
N SER A 2 13.66 -15.09 6.47
CA SER A 2 14.09 -13.85 7.12
C SER A 2 14.81 -14.19 8.43
N GLU A 3 16.08 -13.79 8.53
CA GLU A 3 16.96 -13.98 9.69
C GLU A 3 16.67 -12.96 10.81
N SER A 4 15.42 -12.86 11.23
CA SER A 4 15.05 -12.18 12.48
C SER A 4 13.95 -13.00 13.14
N GLY A 5 14.11 -13.34 14.42
CA GLY A 5 13.22 -14.19 15.21
C GLY A 5 11.81 -13.64 15.46
N PHE A 6 11.29 -12.81 14.55
CA PHE A 6 9.95 -12.19 14.49
C PHE A 6 9.26 -12.48 13.15
N GLY A 7 9.56 -13.62 12.50
CA GLY A 7 9.23 -13.90 11.09
C GLY A 7 7.76 -13.84 10.67
N ASP A 8 6.83 -13.65 11.61
CA ASP A 8 5.38 -13.63 11.38
C ASP A 8 4.72 -12.26 11.71
N PHE A 9 5.48 -11.24 12.10
CA PHE A 9 4.96 -9.90 12.41
C PHE A 9 5.59 -8.83 11.51
N GLU A 10 4.74 -8.10 10.78
CA GLU A 10 5.14 -6.90 10.03
C GLU A 10 5.01 -5.67 10.93
N TYR A 11 6.06 -4.86 10.98
CA TYR A 11 6.06 -3.59 11.71
C TYR A 11 6.14 -2.46 10.71
N GLU A 12 4.98 -1.88 10.38
CA GLU A 12 4.85 -0.77 9.45
C GLU A 12 4.27 0.48 10.12
N ARG A 13 4.67 1.65 9.62
CA ARG A 13 3.99 2.92 9.87
C ARG A 13 3.57 3.53 8.54
N LYS A 14 2.35 4.05 8.48
CA LYS A 14 1.68 4.51 7.27
C LYS A 14 1.26 5.95 7.38
N PHE A 15 1.50 6.72 6.34
CA PHE A 15 1.27 8.15 6.33
C PHE A 15 0.47 8.56 5.10
N PHE A 16 -0.52 9.43 5.32
CA PHE A 16 -1.20 10.12 4.25
C PHE A 16 -0.28 11.18 3.65
N VAL A 17 -0.25 11.24 2.33
CA VAL A 17 0.55 12.19 1.54
C VAL A 17 -0.38 12.95 0.60
N ARG A 18 -0.20 14.27 0.50
CA ARG A 18 -1.07 15.13 -0.33
C ARG A 18 -0.86 14.93 -1.83
N GLU A 19 0.37 14.69 -2.25
CA GLU A 19 0.75 14.50 -3.65
C GLU A 19 2.04 13.66 -3.74
N LEU A 20 2.32 13.10 -4.92
CA LEU A 20 3.53 12.29 -5.11
C LEU A 20 4.79 13.15 -4.89
N PRO A 21 5.64 12.86 -3.88
CA PRO A 21 6.80 13.67 -3.60
C PRO A 21 7.87 13.49 -4.69
N ALA A 22 8.67 14.54 -4.92
CA ALA A 22 9.70 14.54 -5.97
C ALA A 22 10.73 13.41 -5.81
N VAL A 23 11.02 12.99 -4.58
CA VAL A 23 11.92 11.85 -4.32
C VAL A 23 11.36 10.53 -4.84
N ALA A 24 10.05 10.29 -4.69
CA ALA A 24 9.40 9.12 -5.24
C ALA A 24 9.38 9.16 -6.77
N ALA A 25 9.17 10.35 -7.36
CA ALA A 25 9.23 10.53 -8.81
C ALA A 25 10.62 10.27 -9.42
N SER A 26 11.66 10.16 -8.60
CA SER A 26 13.04 9.88 -9.04
C SER A 26 13.40 8.39 -9.00
N ASP A 27 12.51 7.52 -8.53
CA ASP A 27 12.71 6.07 -8.56
C ASP A 27 12.85 5.59 -10.02
N PRO A 28 13.98 4.94 -10.39
CA PRO A 28 14.21 4.48 -11.76
C PRO A 28 13.39 3.23 -12.12
N THR A 29 12.85 2.52 -11.13
CA THR A 29 12.19 1.21 -11.31
C THR A 29 10.90 1.09 -10.49
N PRO A 30 9.93 2.02 -10.64
CA PRO A 30 8.66 1.90 -9.96
C PRO A 30 7.91 0.66 -10.43
N ALA A 31 7.12 0.05 -9.53
CA ALA A 31 6.33 -1.13 -9.83
C ALA A 31 4.84 -0.80 -9.96
N LEU A 32 4.19 -1.27 -11.02
CA LEU A 32 2.74 -1.29 -11.09
C LEU A 32 2.24 -2.54 -10.37
N ILE A 33 1.27 -2.36 -9.48
CA ILE A 33 0.64 -3.43 -8.72
C ILE A 33 -0.87 -3.34 -8.93
N VAL A 34 -1.48 -4.43 -9.40
CA VAL A 34 -2.93 -4.57 -9.53
C VAL A 34 -3.37 -5.79 -8.72
N GLN A 35 -4.29 -5.60 -7.79
CA GLN A 35 -4.69 -6.63 -6.83
C GLN A 35 -6.21 -6.70 -6.69
N ALA A 36 -6.74 -7.91 -6.78
CA ALA A 36 -8.14 -8.24 -6.65
C ALA A 36 -8.43 -8.87 -5.28
N TYR A 37 -9.50 -8.40 -4.64
CA TYR A 37 -10.04 -8.91 -3.38
C TYR A 37 -11.25 -9.77 -3.68
N LEU A 38 -11.07 -11.10 -3.62
CA LEU A 38 -12.04 -12.07 -4.15
C LEU A 38 -13.02 -12.60 -3.09
N PHE A 39 -12.59 -12.58 -1.84
CA PHE A 39 -13.35 -13.10 -0.71
C PHE A 39 -12.93 -12.37 0.55
N SER A 40 -13.90 -12.02 1.39
CA SER A 40 -13.68 -11.55 2.76
C SER A 40 -14.87 -11.94 3.63
N ALA A 41 -14.64 -12.70 4.71
CA ALA A 41 -15.65 -13.05 5.72
C ALA A 41 -14.97 -13.48 7.02
N ASP A 42 -15.50 -13.04 8.16
CA ASP A 42 -15.04 -13.44 9.51
C ASP A 42 -13.51 -13.31 9.71
N GLY A 43 -12.91 -12.29 9.09
CA GLY A 43 -11.46 -12.02 9.13
C GLY A 43 -10.62 -12.83 8.13
N TYR A 44 -11.20 -13.84 7.48
CA TYR A 44 -10.57 -14.54 6.37
C TYR A 44 -10.66 -13.73 5.08
N ALA A 45 -9.62 -13.76 4.25
CA ALA A 45 -9.63 -13.08 2.96
C ALA A 45 -8.83 -13.83 1.89
N VAL A 46 -9.20 -13.67 0.62
CA VAL A 46 -8.41 -14.14 -0.54
C VAL A 46 -8.11 -12.98 -1.46
N ARG A 47 -6.82 -12.79 -1.75
CA ARG A 47 -6.31 -11.76 -2.65
C ARG A 47 -5.53 -12.40 -3.80
N VAL A 48 -5.72 -11.91 -5.01
CA VAL A 48 -4.83 -12.19 -6.14
C VAL A 48 -4.14 -10.89 -6.54
N ARG A 49 -2.82 -10.92 -6.74
CA ARG A 49 -2.00 -9.77 -7.14
C ARG A 49 -1.27 -10.10 -8.43
N VAL A 50 -1.21 -9.13 -9.34
CA VAL A 50 -0.30 -9.09 -10.47
C VAL A 50 0.56 -7.85 -10.35
N GLN A 51 1.87 -7.98 -10.52
CA GLN A 51 2.80 -6.85 -10.41
C GLN A 51 3.97 -6.98 -11.40
N GLY A 52 4.59 -5.85 -11.72
CA GLY A 52 5.76 -5.77 -12.59
C GLY A 52 6.23 -4.32 -12.75
N PRO A 53 7.21 -4.05 -13.61
CA PRO A 53 7.66 -2.68 -13.88
C PRO A 53 6.49 -1.78 -14.31
N ALA A 54 6.43 -0.55 -13.77
CA ALA A 54 5.37 0.37 -14.12
C ALA A 54 5.55 0.91 -15.55
N PRO A 55 4.53 0.84 -16.40
CA PRO A 55 4.59 1.41 -17.74
C PRO A 55 4.63 2.94 -17.67
N THR A 56 5.23 3.57 -18.68
CA THR A 56 5.31 5.05 -18.77
C THR A 56 3.93 5.69 -18.90
N ASP A 57 3.02 5.04 -19.62
CA ASP A 57 1.63 5.47 -19.77
C ASP A 57 0.71 4.58 -18.93
N LEU A 58 0.08 5.18 -17.94
CA LEU A 58 -0.78 4.47 -17.00
C LEU A 58 -2.21 4.46 -17.54
N GLN A 59 -2.63 3.26 -17.94
CA GLN A 59 -3.97 3.01 -18.45
C GLN A 59 -5.04 3.16 -17.36
N THR A 60 -6.31 3.28 -17.78
CA THR A 60 -7.39 3.68 -16.87
C THR A 60 -8.11 2.50 -16.22
N THR A 61 -8.22 1.36 -16.90
CA THR A 61 -8.96 0.20 -16.35
C THR A 61 -8.02 -0.88 -15.81
N PRO A 62 -8.46 -1.70 -14.83
CA PRO A 62 -7.67 -2.83 -14.34
C PRO A 62 -7.22 -3.80 -15.44
N GLY A 63 -8.06 -4.05 -16.44
CA GLY A 63 -7.72 -4.95 -17.55
C GLY A 63 -6.57 -4.41 -18.40
N GLU A 64 -6.62 -3.13 -18.76
CA GLU A 64 -5.54 -2.49 -19.53
C GLU A 64 -4.24 -2.38 -18.70
N LEU A 65 -4.35 -2.14 -17.39
CA LEU A 65 -3.19 -2.12 -16.50
C LEU A 65 -2.51 -3.49 -16.41
N VAL A 66 -3.30 -4.58 -16.32
CA VAL A 66 -2.78 -5.95 -16.35
C VAL A 66 -2.12 -6.26 -17.70
N GLU A 67 -2.71 -5.84 -18.81
CA GLU A 67 -2.13 -6.03 -20.14
C GLU A 67 -0.81 -5.25 -20.30
N ALA A 68 -0.72 -4.05 -19.71
CA ALA A 68 0.48 -3.22 -19.75
C ALA A 68 1.66 -3.78 -18.92
N LEU A 69 1.42 -4.67 -17.96
CA LEU A 69 2.49 -5.33 -17.19
C LEU A 69 3.30 -6.33 -18.02
N GLY A 70 2.74 -6.86 -19.11
CA GLY A 70 3.45 -7.72 -20.06
C GLY A 70 3.99 -9.03 -19.46
N GLU A 71 5.00 -9.57 -20.14
CA GLU A 71 5.58 -10.89 -19.85
C GLU A 71 6.42 -10.95 -18.55
N GLU A 72 6.90 -9.80 -18.07
CA GLU A 72 7.68 -9.70 -16.82
C GLU A 72 6.80 -9.66 -15.57
N SER A 73 5.49 -9.82 -15.74
CA SER A 73 4.54 -9.81 -14.63
C SER A 73 4.70 -11.03 -13.72
N ILE A 74 4.48 -10.80 -12.43
CA ILE A 74 4.48 -11.82 -11.38
C ILE A 74 3.07 -11.90 -10.80
N GLY A 75 2.50 -13.10 -10.77
CA GLY A 75 1.22 -13.40 -10.14
C GLY A 75 1.41 -14.03 -8.76
N THR A 76 0.64 -13.56 -7.76
CA THR A 76 0.53 -14.25 -6.47
C THR A 76 -0.92 -14.38 -6.03
N MET A 77 -1.22 -15.42 -5.27
CA MET A 77 -2.46 -15.58 -4.54
C MET A 77 -2.15 -15.70 -3.05
N THR A 78 -2.81 -14.87 -2.25
CA THR A 78 -2.66 -14.85 -0.79
C THR A 78 -3.99 -15.22 -0.13
N ALA A 79 -3.98 -16.24 0.72
CA ALA A 79 -5.07 -16.52 1.65
C ALA A 79 -4.69 -16.00 3.04
N LYS A 80 -5.59 -15.26 3.68
CA LYS A 80 -5.39 -14.64 4.99
C LYS A 80 -6.40 -15.19 6.00
N GLY A 81 -5.96 -15.42 7.23
CA GLY A 81 -6.82 -15.75 8.38
C GLY A 81 -7.21 -14.50 9.19
N PRO A 82 -8.02 -14.66 10.26
CA PRO A 82 -8.39 -13.56 11.13
C PRO A 82 -7.16 -12.97 11.85
N ALA A 83 -7.18 -11.67 12.12
CA ALA A 83 -6.18 -11.03 12.95
C ALA A 83 -6.50 -11.28 14.43
N VAL A 84 -5.56 -11.85 15.19
CA VAL A 84 -5.70 -12.13 16.64
C VAL A 84 -4.46 -11.63 17.36
N GLY A 85 -4.63 -10.73 18.33
CA GLY A 85 -3.53 -10.22 19.16
C GLY A 85 -2.39 -9.56 18.37
N GLY A 86 -2.69 -8.92 17.24
CA GLY A 86 -1.68 -8.30 16.37
C GLY A 86 -0.95 -9.26 15.42
N THR A 87 -1.33 -10.54 15.40
CA THR A 87 -0.88 -11.51 14.38
C THR A 87 -1.96 -11.80 13.36
N ARG A 88 -1.58 -12.11 12.12
CA ARG A 88 -2.48 -12.64 11.10
C ARG A 88 -1.78 -13.75 10.32
N TYR A 89 -2.43 -14.90 10.18
CA TYR A 89 -1.93 -15.96 9.31
C TYR A 89 -2.07 -15.52 7.84
N GLU A 90 -0.98 -15.53 7.08
CA GLU A 90 -1.00 -15.31 5.63
C GLU A 90 -0.25 -16.42 4.90
N ALA A 91 -0.90 -17.03 3.90
CA ALA A 91 -0.31 -18.01 3.01
C ALA A 91 -0.30 -17.44 1.60
N GLU A 92 0.87 -16.97 1.16
CA GLU A 92 1.11 -16.57 -0.23
C GLU A 92 1.66 -17.74 -1.06
N ARG A 93 1.22 -17.85 -2.31
CA ARG A 93 1.74 -18.76 -3.32
C ARG A 93 1.88 -18.02 -4.64
N GLU A 94 2.89 -18.44 -5.41
CA GLU A 94 2.98 -18.05 -6.81
C GLU A 94 1.77 -18.55 -7.58
N LEU A 95 1.29 -17.72 -8.50
CA LEU A 95 0.22 -18.03 -9.44
C LEU A 95 0.70 -17.62 -10.82
N ASP A 96 0.40 -18.42 -11.83
CA ASP A 96 0.69 -18.08 -13.22
C ASP A 96 0.21 -16.64 -13.53
N PRO A 97 1.10 -15.73 -13.99
CA PRO A 97 0.75 -14.33 -14.18
C PRO A 97 -0.40 -14.11 -15.15
N MET A 98 -0.53 -14.95 -16.19
CA MET A 98 -1.65 -14.85 -17.13
C MET A 98 -2.97 -15.21 -16.44
N VAL A 99 -2.99 -16.27 -15.64
CA VAL A 99 -4.18 -16.67 -14.86
C VAL A 99 -4.53 -15.59 -13.84
N ALA A 100 -3.54 -15.09 -13.08
CA ALA A 100 -3.73 -14.02 -12.11
C ALA A 100 -4.31 -12.76 -12.77
N GLY A 101 -3.81 -12.40 -13.96
CA GLY A 101 -4.33 -11.28 -14.75
C GLY A 101 -5.78 -11.47 -15.20
N GLN A 102 -6.15 -12.67 -15.66
CA GLN A 102 -7.54 -12.96 -16.04
C GLN A 102 -8.51 -12.91 -14.85
N ILE A 103 -8.05 -13.29 -13.65
CA ILE A 103 -8.83 -13.15 -12.41
C ILE A 103 -9.02 -11.67 -12.09
N VAL A 104 -7.93 -10.88 -12.05
CA VAL A 104 -7.97 -9.45 -11.74
C VAL A 104 -8.91 -8.70 -12.69
N ARG A 105 -8.86 -8.99 -14.00
CA ARG A 105 -9.72 -8.37 -15.02
C ARG A 105 -11.22 -8.56 -14.78
N ARG A 106 -11.62 -9.63 -14.08
CA ARG A 106 -13.02 -10.00 -13.84
C ARG A 106 -13.49 -9.73 -12.41
N ALA A 107 -12.58 -9.37 -11.53
CA ALA A 107 -12.91 -9.09 -10.15
C ALA A 107 -13.64 -7.75 -10.01
N GLU A 108 -14.58 -7.69 -9.07
CA GLU A 108 -15.33 -6.48 -8.75
C GLU A 108 -14.51 -5.50 -7.90
N HIS A 109 -13.80 -6.03 -6.89
CA HIS A 109 -13.04 -5.24 -5.94
C HIS A 109 -11.55 -5.27 -6.29
N VAL A 110 -11.08 -4.23 -6.97
CA VAL A 110 -9.71 -4.12 -7.45
C VAL A 110 -9.05 -2.84 -6.96
N VAL A 111 -7.81 -2.96 -6.49
CA VAL A 111 -6.93 -1.83 -6.19
C VAL A 111 -5.76 -1.85 -7.17
N ALA A 112 -5.49 -0.71 -7.80
CA ALA A 112 -4.32 -0.49 -8.63
C ALA A 112 -3.49 0.66 -8.06
N LYS A 113 -2.17 0.50 -8.05
CA LYS A 113 -1.23 1.52 -7.58
C LYS A 113 0.12 1.40 -8.27
N VAL A 114 0.81 2.53 -8.39
CA VAL A 114 2.24 2.54 -8.69
C VAL A 114 3.00 2.71 -7.38
N ARG A 115 3.87 1.76 -7.10
CA ARG A 115 4.73 1.71 -5.92
C ARG A 115 6.11 2.23 -6.29
N TYR A 116 6.55 3.25 -5.57
CA TYR A 116 7.86 3.86 -5.66
C TYR A 116 8.66 3.50 -4.40
N SER A 117 9.97 3.37 -4.55
CA SER A 117 10.89 3.14 -3.43
C SER A 117 11.86 4.30 -3.31
N ALA A 118 12.10 4.76 -2.08
CA ALA A 118 13.07 5.81 -1.80
C ALA A 118 13.86 5.47 -0.53
N TRP A 119 15.17 5.66 -0.56
CA TRP A 119 15.99 5.58 0.65
C TRP A 119 16.15 6.98 1.24
N LEU A 120 15.62 7.20 2.45
CA LEU A 120 15.64 8.50 3.12
C LEU A 120 16.21 8.34 4.53
N GLY A 121 17.36 8.98 4.77
CA GLY A 121 18.09 8.79 6.03
C GLY A 121 18.52 7.33 6.20
N GLU A 122 17.99 6.68 7.23
CA GLU A 122 18.31 5.30 7.59
C GLU A 122 17.26 4.28 7.12
N ASP A 123 16.14 4.75 6.54
CA ASP A 123 14.97 3.94 6.26
C ASP A 123 14.65 3.82 4.76
N GLY A 124 14.17 2.63 4.39
CA GLY A 124 13.53 2.38 3.11
C GLY A 124 12.06 2.78 3.17
N TRP A 125 11.68 3.74 2.34
CA TRP A 125 10.31 4.23 2.22
C TRP A 125 9.67 3.69 0.95
N ILE A 126 8.42 3.29 1.10
CA ILE A 126 7.52 2.87 0.04
C ILE A 126 6.50 3.98 -0.15
N ILE A 127 6.36 4.50 -1.36
CA ILE A 127 5.34 5.49 -1.68
C ILE A 127 4.41 4.91 -2.73
N ASP A 128 3.14 4.78 -2.38
CA ASP A 128 2.11 4.24 -3.26
C ASP A 128 1.22 5.34 -3.80
N ARG A 129 1.22 5.53 -5.12
CA ARG A 129 0.24 6.34 -5.84
C ARG A 129 -0.90 5.47 -6.34
N PHE A 130 -2.08 5.63 -5.75
CA PHE A 130 -3.25 4.85 -6.14
C PHE A 130 -3.90 5.37 -7.42
N LEU A 131 -4.40 4.45 -8.23
CA LEU A 131 -4.99 4.70 -9.54
C LEU A 131 -6.51 4.49 -9.53
N GLY A 132 -7.17 4.86 -10.63
CA GLY A 132 -8.60 4.64 -10.85
C GLY A 132 -9.46 5.31 -9.79
N ALA A 133 -10.44 4.59 -9.23
CA ALA A 133 -11.38 5.12 -8.24
C ALA A 133 -10.73 5.53 -6.90
N ASN A 134 -9.49 5.10 -6.64
CA ASN A 134 -8.74 5.50 -5.45
C ASN A 134 -7.91 6.78 -5.67
N THR A 135 -7.84 7.31 -6.89
CA THR A 135 -7.25 8.64 -7.13
C THR A 135 -8.05 9.71 -6.37
N PRO A 136 -7.39 10.68 -5.72
CA PRO A 136 -5.96 11.03 -5.82
C PRO A 136 -5.07 10.50 -4.67
N LEU A 137 -5.43 9.39 -4.03
CA LEU A 137 -4.72 8.90 -2.84
C LEU A 137 -3.23 8.62 -3.10
N VAL A 138 -2.38 9.15 -2.21
CA VAL A 138 -0.99 8.77 -2.07
C VAL A 138 -0.73 8.39 -0.62
N LEU A 139 -0.11 7.22 -0.40
CA LEU A 139 0.31 6.76 0.91
C LEU A 139 1.82 6.54 0.92
N SER A 140 2.44 6.79 2.08
CA SER A 140 3.83 6.46 2.33
C SER A 140 3.91 5.46 3.47
N GLU A 141 4.71 4.43 3.33
CA GLU A 141 4.91 3.35 4.28
C GLU A 141 6.41 3.20 4.56
N VAL A 142 6.74 2.93 5.82
CA VAL A 142 8.06 2.46 6.23
C VAL A 142 7.88 1.16 7.00
N GLU A 143 8.72 0.18 6.72
CA GLU A 143 8.66 -1.15 7.33
C GLU A 143 10.04 -1.53 7.88
N ARG A 144 10.07 -2.17 9.06
CA ARG A 144 11.28 -2.75 9.66
C ARG A 144 11.00 -4.16 10.18
N GLY A 145 12.05 -4.94 10.40
CA GLY A 145 11.95 -6.29 11.03
C GLY A 145 11.59 -6.29 12.52
N GLY A 146 11.29 -5.12 13.08
CA GLY A 146 10.91 -4.86 14.47
C GLY A 146 10.17 -3.52 14.55
N PRO A 147 9.63 -3.13 15.72
CA PRO A 147 8.88 -1.89 15.87
C PRO A 147 9.59 -0.67 15.25
N VAL A 148 8.87 0.13 14.47
CA VAL A 148 9.41 1.33 13.81
C VAL A 148 9.49 2.49 14.81
N VAL A 149 10.50 2.41 15.68
CA VAL A 149 10.79 3.41 16.70
C VAL A 149 11.76 4.48 16.22
N ASP A 150 11.69 5.66 16.82
CA ASP A 150 12.62 6.78 16.60
C ASP A 150 12.72 7.19 15.11
N LEU A 151 11.57 7.26 14.45
CA LEU A 151 11.46 7.47 13.00
C LEU A 151 11.74 8.93 12.61
N ALA A 152 12.59 9.12 11.60
CA ALA A 152 12.71 10.38 10.86
C ALA A 152 11.60 10.45 9.80
N ILE A 153 10.58 11.24 10.07
CA ILE A 153 9.38 11.39 9.24
C ILE A 153 9.64 12.50 8.20
N PRO A 154 9.64 12.18 6.89
CA PRO A 154 9.82 13.16 5.82
C PRO A 154 8.72 14.22 5.82
N ALA A 155 9.05 15.43 5.34
CA ALA A 155 8.11 16.57 5.36
C ALA A 155 6.82 16.34 4.54
N PHE A 156 6.82 15.40 3.60
CA PHE A 156 5.64 15.06 2.79
C PHE A 156 4.65 14.13 3.52
N CYS A 157 5.05 13.48 4.62
CA CYS A 157 4.17 12.65 5.45
C CYS A 157 3.30 13.54 6.33
N VAL A 158 2.07 13.82 5.87
CA VAL A 158 1.21 14.84 6.48
C VAL A 158 0.59 14.39 7.79
N THR A 159 0.09 13.17 7.85
CA THR A 159 -0.48 12.58 9.07
C THR A 159 -0.29 11.08 9.03
N GLU A 160 -0.13 10.47 10.19
CA GLU A 160 -0.10 9.02 10.32
C GLU A 160 -1.52 8.44 10.23
N VAL A 161 -1.65 7.34 9.50
CA VAL A 161 -2.89 6.59 9.26
C VAL A 161 -2.70 5.09 9.51
N SER A 162 -1.64 4.71 10.23
CA SER A 162 -1.29 3.31 10.57
C SER A 162 -2.46 2.54 11.21
N GLU A 163 -3.25 3.21 12.04
CA GLU A 163 -4.40 2.62 12.76
C GLU A 163 -5.76 2.92 12.10
N ASP A 164 -5.79 3.66 10.98
CA ASP A 164 -7.03 3.99 10.28
C ASP A 164 -7.36 2.93 9.23
N ASP A 165 -8.31 2.05 9.58
CA ASP A 165 -8.77 0.95 8.73
C ASP A 165 -9.24 1.41 7.33
N ARG A 166 -9.66 2.68 7.17
CA ARG A 166 -10.08 3.24 5.88
C ARG A 166 -8.96 3.24 4.83
N PHE A 167 -7.70 3.25 5.27
CA PHE A 167 -6.52 3.25 4.40
C PHE A 167 -5.92 1.86 4.15
N ARG A 168 -6.56 0.79 4.65
CA ARG A 168 -6.18 -0.58 4.27
C ARG A 168 -6.65 -0.86 2.84
N ASN A 169 -5.81 -1.52 2.04
CA ASN A 169 -6.14 -1.84 0.65
C ASN A 169 -7.47 -2.62 0.52
N GLU A 170 -7.80 -3.51 1.46
CA GLU A 170 -9.07 -4.24 1.47
C GLU A 170 -10.26 -3.27 1.60
N TYR A 171 -10.20 -2.32 2.53
CA TYR A 171 -11.22 -1.29 2.66
C TYR A 171 -11.31 -0.43 1.39
N LEU A 172 -10.17 0.01 0.84
CA LEU A 172 -10.08 0.81 -0.38
C LEU A 172 -10.60 0.09 -1.64
N ALA A 173 -10.62 -1.25 -1.65
CA ALA A 173 -11.18 -2.04 -2.75
C ALA A 173 -12.72 -1.99 -2.76
N HIS A 174 -13.34 -1.89 -1.57
CA HIS A 174 -14.79 -1.82 -1.41
C HIS A 174 -15.31 -0.37 -1.31
N HIS A 175 -14.50 0.55 -0.76
CA HIS A 175 -14.85 1.95 -0.52
C HIS A 175 -13.74 2.86 -1.08
N PRO A 176 -13.70 3.06 -2.41
CA PRO A 176 -12.60 3.77 -3.03
C PRO A 176 -12.44 5.21 -2.50
N PHE A 177 -11.19 5.60 -2.24
CA PHE A 177 -10.82 6.90 -1.66
C PHE A 177 -11.42 8.09 -2.39
N GLY A 178 -11.52 8.04 -3.73
CA GLY A 178 -12.08 9.12 -4.53
C GLY A 178 -13.51 9.50 -4.11
N GLY A 179 -14.28 8.58 -3.54
CA GLY A 179 -15.63 8.84 -3.03
C GLY A 179 -15.69 9.63 -1.72
N TRP A 180 -14.61 9.64 -0.93
CA TRP A 180 -14.56 10.26 0.40
C TRP A 180 -13.36 11.19 0.62
N ALA A 181 -12.57 11.47 -0.43
CA ALA A 181 -11.36 12.27 -0.37
C ALA A 181 -11.59 13.71 0.14
N ASP A 182 -12.67 14.37 -0.31
CA ASP A 182 -12.99 15.74 0.11
C ASP A 182 -13.43 15.80 1.58
N GLU A 183 -14.17 14.77 2.04
CA GLU A 183 -14.57 14.66 3.44
C GLU A 183 -13.36 14.45 4.34
N TYR A 184 -12.48 13.52 3.97
CA TYR A 184 -11.24 13.28 4.72
C TYR A 184 -10.33 14.51 4.77
N ARG A 185 -10.20 15.26 3.67
CA ARG A 185 -9.42 16.52 3.68
C ARG A 185 -10.01 17.54 4.66
N ARG A 186 -11.34 17.70 4.70
CA ARG A 186 -11.99 18.57 5.70
C ARG A 186 -11.80 18.07 7.13
N GLU A 187 -11.88 16.75 7.35
CA GLU A 187 -11.63 16.13 8.65
C GLU A 187 -10.20 16.42 9.14
N LEU A 188 -9.22 16.22 8.25
CA LEU A 188 -7.81 16.48 8.53
C LEU A 188 -7.53 17.96 8.79
N ASP A 189 -8.08 18.87 7.98
CA ASP A 189 -7.89 20.31 8.17
C ASP A 189 -8.54 20.81 9.48
N ALA A 190 -9.64 20.17 9.93
CA ALA A 190 -10.30 20.50 11.18
C ALA A 190 -9.60 19.95 12.42
N ARG A 191 -9.08 18.71 12.35
CA ARG A 191 -8.42 18.05 13.49
C ARG A 191 -6.94 18.34 13.59
N GLY A 192 -6.30 18.66 12.47
CA GLY A 192 -4.84 18.70 12.36
C GLY A 192 -4.22 17.31 12.19
N PRO A 193 -2.92 17.26 11.87
CA PRO A 193 -2.20 16.01 11.70
C PRO A 193 -1.98 15.29 13.03
N THR A 194 -2.00 13.97 13.01
CA THR A 194 -1.74 13.11 14.18
C THR A 194 -0.61 12.13 13.86
N PHE A 195 0.23 11.85 14.84
CA PHE A 195 1.34 10.91 14.75
C PHE A 195 1.40 10.09 16.03
N VAL A 196 1.75 8.80 15.90
CA VAL A 196 1.96 7.91 17.04
C VAL A 196 3.18 8.40 17.83
N ASP A 197 3.00 8.66 19.13
CA ASP A 197 4.04 9.15 20.05
C ASP A 197 4.53 8.07 21.03
N THR A 198 3.95 6.86 20.96
CA THR A 198 4.30 5.72 21.82
C THR A 198 5.50 4.91 21.30
N LEU A 199 5.95 5.18 20.07
CA LEU A 199 7.06 4.47 19.40
C LEU A 199 8.37 5.29 19.44
N GLY A 200 8.72 5.84 20.61
CA GLY A 200 9.93 6.65 20.78
C GLY A 200 9.77 8.07 20.24
N ARG A 201 10.87 8.66 19.74
CA ARG A 201 10.92 10.06 19.33
C ARG A 201 10.77 10.21 17.82
N ASN A 202 9.63 10.75 17.38
CA ASN A 202 9.48 11.22 16.00
C ASN A 202 10.39 12.43 15.75
N GLN A 203 11.14 12.39 14.65
CA GLN A 203 11.94 13.51 14.14
C GLN A 203 11.30 13.98 12.84
N PHE A 204 10.92 15.25 12.76
CA PHE A 204 10.32 15.79 11.54
C PHE A 204 11.38 16.52 10.72
N GLU A 205 11.50 16.17 9.46
CA GLU A 205 12.43 16.85 8.56
C GLU A 205 12.09 18.35 8.46
N GLY A 206 13.08 19.20 8.73
CA GLY A 206 12.91 20.67 8.74
C GLY A 206 12.58 21.31 10.09
N THR A 207 12.62 20.54 11.19
CA THR A 207 12.54 21.06 12.58
C THR A 207 13.84 20.93 13.36
#